data_AF-A0A267F825-F1
#
_entry.id   AF-A0A267F825-F1
#
_cell.length_a   1.000
_cell.length_b   1.000
_cell.length_c   1.000
_cell.angle_alpha   90.00
_cell.angle_beta   90.00
_cell.angle_gamma   90.00
#
_symmetry.space_group_name_H-M   'P 1'
#
loop_
_entity.id
_entity.type
_entity.pdbx_description
1 polymer ?
#
loop_
_entity_poly.entity_id
_entity_poly.type
_entity_poly.pdbx_seq_one_letter_code
_entity_poly.pdbx_strand_id
1 'polypeptide(L)'
;MVHKGLGQGMAYVRGIIYYSVSPNELHPFRGLLTKAPWNALRRVSEEFFRVVPPFAGAYLIITWGKEANEKTKRKDPAFFEQEAAQNGEL
;
A
#
# COMPACT_ATOMS: atom_id res chain seq x y z
N MET A 1 30.44 -20.62 22.25
CA MET A 1 29.18 -20.45 21.49
C MET A 1 28.07 -21.17 22.25
N VAL A 2 27.11 -20.45 22.84
CA VAL A 2 25.99 -21.07 23.57
C VAL A 2 24.86 -21.34 22.58
N HIS A 3 24.49 -22.61 22.41
CA HIS A 3 23.39 -23.00 21.56
C HIS A 3 22.07 -22.64 22.25
N LYS A 4 21.33 -21.68 21.71
CA LYS A 4 19.97 -21.35 22.19
C LYS A 4 19.01 -22.41 21.68
N GLY A 5 18.38 -23.14 22.59
CA GLY A 5 17.43 -24.20 22.31
C GLY A 5 16.16 -24.06 23.14
N LEU A 6 15.20 -24.97 22.93
CA LEU A 6 13.98 -25.05 23.74
C LEU A 6 14.36 -25.20 25.22
N GLY A 7 13.86 -24.29 26.06
CA GLY A 7 14.10 -24.27 27.51
C GLY A 7 15.36 -23.52 27.98
N GLN A 8 16.38 -23.31 27.13
CA GLN A 8 17.61 -22.61 27.51
C GLN A 8 17.75 -21.28 26.75
N GLY A 9 17.56 -20.17 27.47
CA GLY A 9 17.59 -18.80 26.93
C GLY A 9 16.21 -18.19 26.64
N MET A 10 15.13 -18.85 27.09
CA MET A 10 13.77 -18.30 27.07
C MET A 10 13.47 -17.53 28.37
N ALA A 11 12.42 -16.69 28.36
CA ALA A 11 12.00 -15.94 29.52
C ALA A 11 11.56 -16.87 30.67
N TYR A 12 11.83 -16.45 31.91
CA TYR A 12 11.36 -17.16 33.10
C TYR A 12 9.87 -16.90 33.33
N VAL A 13 9.03 -17.92 33.15
CA VAL A 13 7.57 -17.81 33.28
C VAL A 13 7.10 -18.75 34.40
N ARG A 14 6.36 -18.21 35.39
CA ARG A 14 5.73 -18.98 36.48
C ARG A 14 4.21 -18.72 36.49
N GLY A 15 3.43 -19.75 36.82
CA GLY A 15 2.01 -19.59 37.16
C GLY A 15 1.03 -19.44 35.99
N ILE A 16 1.42 -19.77 34.75
CA ILE A 16 0.52 -19.73 33.59
C ILE A 16 0.08 -21.15 33.21
N ILE A 17 -1.24 -21.35 33.08
CA ILE A 17 -1.84 -22.61 32.63
C ILE A 17 -2.42 -22.37 31.23
N TYR A 18 -2.06 -23.22 30.27
CA TYR A 18 -2.55 -23.17 28.90
C TYR A 18 -3.46 -24.37 28.63
N TYR A 19 -4.58 -24.13 27.96
CA TYR A 19 -5.50 -25.17 27.50
C TYR A 19 -5.45 -25.21 25.97
N SER A 20 -5.35 -26.42 25.41
CA SER A 20 -5.36 -26.66 23.97
C SER A 20 -6.23 -27.87 23.66
N VAL A 21 -6.87 -27.84 22.49
CA VAL A 21 -7.71 -28.92 21.96
C VAL A 21 -7.00 -29.55 20.77
N SER A 22 -7.16 -30.86 20.57
CA SER A 22 -6.59 -31.58 19.43
C SER A 22 -7.05 -30.96 18.11
N PRO A 23 -6.16 -30.73 17.12
CA PRO A 23 -6.53 -30.14 15.83
C PRO A 23 -7.63 -30.91 15.10
N ASN A 24 -7.71 -32.22 15.29
CA ASN A 24 -8.72 -33.08 14.66
C ASN A 24 -10.14 -32.85 15.20
N GLU A 25 -10.26 -32.16 16.34
CA GLU A 25 -11.54 -31.81 16.97
C GLU A 25 -11.97 -30.36 16.64
N LEU A 26 -11.07 -29.58 16.05
CA LEU A 26 -11.34 -28.19 15.68
C LEU A 26 -11.95 -28.09 14.28
N HIS A 27 -12.86 -27.14 14.11
CA HIS A 27 -13.35 -26.79 12.78
C HIS A 27 -12.47 -25.69 12.18
N PRO A 28 -11.71 -25.95 11.09
CA PRO A 28 -10.66 -25.05 10.61
C PRO A 28 -11.19 -23.71 10.11
N PHE A 29 -12.41 -23.67 9.57
CA PHE A 29 -13.03 -22.46 9.01
C PHE A 29 -14.08 -21.83 9.93
N ARG A 30 -14.05 -22.13 11.23
CA ARG A 30 -15.02 -21.58 12.18
C ARG A 30 -14.92 -20.05 12.19
N GLY A 31 -16.01 -19.38 11.81
CA GLY A 31 -16.08 -17.92 11.79
C GLY A 31 -15.46 -17.26 10.56
N LEU A 32 -15.16 -18.02 9.50
CA LEU A 32 -14.59 -17.48 8.26
C LEU A 32 -15.48 -16.41 7.61
N LEU A 33 -16.80 -16.62 7.60
CA LEU A 33 -17.75 -15.68 6.99
C LEU A 33 -18.35 -14.69 7.99
N THR A 34 -18.29 -14.98 9.29
CA THR A 34 -18.95 -14.16 10.31
C THR A 34 -17.98 -13.28 11.08
N LYS A 35 -16.76 -13.73 11.40
CA LYS A 35 -15.79 -12.98 12.22
C LYS A 35 -14.60 -12.47 11.41
N ALA A 36 -14.11 -13.29 10.48
CA ALA A 36 -12.94 -12.96 9.67
C ALA A 36 -13.12 -11.67 8.84
N PRO A 37 -14.27 -11.41 8.19
CA PRO A 37 -14.43 -10.21 7.36
C PRO A 37 -14.40 -8.94 8.20
N TRP A 38 -15.09 -8.91 9.34
CA TRP A 38 -15.06 -7.75 10.24
C TRP A 38 -13.67 -7.48 10.81
N ASN A 39 -12.94 -8.53 11.18
CA ASN A 39 -11.57 -8.37 11.65
C ASN A 39 -10.61 -7.93 10.54
N ALA A 40 -10.81 -8.40 9.31
CA ALA A 40 -10.04 -7.97 8.15
C ALA A 40 -10.29 -6.49 7.85
N LEU A 41 -11.56 -6.06 7.81
CA LEU A 41 -11.94 -4.66 7.61
C LEU A 41 -11.33 -3.75 8.68
N ARG A 42 -11.43 -4.14 9.97
CA ARG A 42 -10.80 -3.41 11.07
C ARG A 42 -9.29 -3.23 10.85
N ARG A 43 -8.58 -4.32 10.49
CA ARG A 43 -7.13 -4.27 10.23
C ARG A 43 -6.78 -3.38 9.02
N VAL A 44 -7.57 -3.45 7.95
CA VAL A 44 -7.36 -2.59 6.77
C VAL A 44 -7.61 -1.12 7.13
N SER A 45 -8.63 -0.81 7.93
CA SER A 45 -8.90 0.57 8.35
C SER A 45 -7.80 1.15 9.24
N GLU A 46 -7.18 0.33 10.09
CA GLU A 46 -6.09 0.76 10.98
C GLU A 46 -4.84 1.20 10.20
N GLU A 47 -4.54 0.52 9.09
CA GLU A 47 -3.38 0.84 8.25
C GLU A 47 -3.70 1.79 7.08
N PHE A 48 -4.98 2.07 6.82
CA PHE A 48 -5.42 2.85 5.66
C PHE A 48 -4.70 4.20 5.56
N PHE A 49 -4.65 4.97 6.64
CA PHE A 49 -4.02 6.30 6.64
C PHE A 49 -2.49 6.25 6.60
N ARG A 50 -1.88 5.10 6.88
CA ARG A 50 -0.44 4.94 6.76
C ARG A 50 -0.02 4.58 5.33
N VAL A 51 -0.83 3.76 4.68
CA VAL A 51 -0.51 3.18 3.37
C VAL A 51 -1.09 4.02 2.24
N VAL A 52 -2.34 4.45 2.31
CA VAL A 52 -3.04 5.08 1.18
C VAL A 52 -2.47 6.45 0.79
N PRO A 53 -2.13 7.37 1.71
CA PRO A 53 -1.64 8.70 1.33
C PRO A 53 -0.39 8.69 0.42
N PRO A 54 0.69 7.94 0.69
CA PRO A 54 1.84 7.92 -0.21
C PRO A 54 1.51 7.32 -1.59
N PHE A 55 0.66 6.30 -1.66
CA PHE A 55 0.23 5.73 -2.95
C PHE A 55 -0.65 6.68 -3.75
N ALA A 56 -1.59 7.36 -3.09
CA ALA A 56 -2.43 8.38 -3.72
C ALA A 56 -1.56 9.55 -4.24
N GLY A 57 -0.60 10.01 -3.44
CA GLY A 57 0.35 11.05 -3.84
C GLY A 57 1.19 10.64 -5.06
N ALA A 58 1.73 9.42 -5.05
CA ALA A 58 2.50 8.89 -6.18
C ALA A 58 1.65 8.81 -7.46
N TYR A 59 0.40 8.35 -7.35
CA TYR A 59 -0.52 8.28 -8.48
C TYR A 59 -0.76 9.65 -9.10
N LEU A 60 -1.04 10.67 -8.27
CA LEU A 60 -1.26 12.05 -8.72
C LEU A 60 -0.03 12.65 -9.40
N ILE A 61 1.18 12.39 -8.87
CA ILE A 61 2.43 12.88 -9.49
C ILE A 61 2.62 12.24 -10.86
N ILE A 62 2.35 10.94 -10.99
CA ILE A 62 2.49 10.21 -12.26
C ILE A 62 1.48 10.72 -13.30
N THR A 63 0.21 10.92 -12.92
CA THR A 63 -0.80 11.43 -13.86
C THR A 63 -0.48 12.85 -14.30
N TRP A 64 -0.13 13.73 -13.37
CA TRP A 64 0.30 15.09 -13.69
C TRP A 64 1.54 15.10 -14.60
N GLY A 65 2.55 14.28 -14.30
CA GLY A 65 3.77 14.21 -15.08
C GLY A 65 3.53 13.75 -16.52
N LYS A 66 2.61 12.80 -16.72
CA LYS A 66 2.18 12.37 -18.06
C LYS A 66 1.49 13.51 -18.82
N GLU A 67 0.50 14.15 -18.21
CA GLU A 67 -0.24 15.24 -18.84
C GLU A 67 0.67 16.44 -19.16
N ALA A 68 1.56 16.81 -18.26
CA ALA A 68 2.51 17.90 -18.46
C ALA A 68 3.46 17.60 -19.64
N ASN A 69 4.02 16.40 -19.69
CA ASN A 69 4.91 15.97 -20.77
C ASN A 69 4.20 15.91 -22.14
N GLU A 70 2.94 15.48 -22.16
CA GLU A 70 2.13 15.52 -23.38
C GLU A 70 1.84 16.94 -23.85
N LYS A 71 1.50 17.85 -22.92
CA LYS A 71 1.26 19.27 -23.23
C LYS A 71 2.51 19.94 -23.82
N THR A 72 3.69 19.71 -23.24
CA THR A 72 4.95 20.31 -23.72
C THR A 72 5.39 19.81 -25.10
N LYS A 73 4.92 18.63 -25.52
CA LYS A 73 5.27 18.05 -26.83
C LYS A 73 4.32 18.49 -27.96
N ARG A 74 3.21 19.16 -27.64
CA ARG A 74 2.29 19.69 -28.66
C ARG A 74 2.90 20.95 -29.29
N LYS A 75 2.67 21.11 -30.60
CA LYS A 75 3.00 22.34 -31.31
C LYS A 75 2.11 23.47 -30.78
N ASP A 76 2.72 24.59 -30.43
CA ASP A 76 1.99 25.78 -30.00
C ASP A 76 1.76 26.70 -31.22
N PRO A 77 0.50 26.99 -31.60
CA PRO A 77 0.18 27.80 -32.77
C PRO A 77 0.76 29.22 -32.72
N ALA A 78 0.99 29.76 -31.52
CA ALA A 78 1.52 31.11 -31.34
C ALA A 78 2.95 31.29 -31.90
N PHE A 79 3.74 30.21 -32.00
CA PHE A 79 5.06 30.27 -32.59
C PHE A 79 5.02 30.44 -34.11
N PHE A 80 4.00 29.89 -34.79
CA PHE A 80 3.86 30.04 -36.24
C PHE A 80 3.41 31.45 -36.64
N GLU A 81 2.54 32.07 -35.84
CA GLU A 81 2.09 33.46 -36.08
C GLU A 81 3.25 34.46 -35.90
N GLN A 82 4.12 34.23 -34.91
CA GLN A 82 5.31 35.05 -34.68
C GLN A 82 6.37 34.86 -35.76
N GLU A 83 6.58 33.62 -36.22
CA GLU A 83 7.48 33.33 -37.34
C GLU A 83 6.98 33.98 -38.64
N ALA A 84 5.69 33.87 -38.96
CA ALA A 84 5.09 34.51 -40.13
C ALA A 84 5.17 36.05 -40.09
N ALA A 85 4.94 36.65 -38.91
CA ALA A 85 5.08 38.10 -38.70
C ALA A 85 6.53 38.59 -38.83
N GLN A 86 7.51 37.76 -38.45
CA GLN A 86 8.92 38.08 -38.56
C GLN A 86 9.48 37.86 -39.99
N ASN A 87 8.88 36.94 -40.74
CA ASN A 87 9.22 36.64 -42.13
C ASN A 87 8.54 37.57 -43.14
N GLY A 88 7.62 38.44 -42.68
CA GLY A 88 6.95 39.45 -43.52
C GLY A 88 5.87 38.87 -44.46
N GLU A 89 5.22 37.78 -44.05
CA GLU A 89 4.17 37.10 -44.83
C GLU A 89 2.74 37.54 -44.46
N LEU A 90 2.60 38.59 -43.64
CA LEU A 90 1.35 39.26 -43.25
C LEU A 90 1.40 40.76 -43.55
#